data_AF-A0A6N8X1T4-F1
#
_entry.id   AF-A0A6N8X1T4-F1
#
_cell.length_a   1.000
_cell.length_b   1.000
_cell.length_c   1.000
_cell.angle_alpha   90.00
_cell.angle_beta   90.00
_cell.angle_gamma   90.00
#
_symmetry.space_group_name_H-M   'P 1'
#
loop_
_entity.id
_entity.type
_entity.pdbx_description
1 polymer ?
#
loop_
_entity_poly.entity_id
_entity_poly.type
_entity_poly.pdbx_seq_one_letter_code
_entity_poly.pdbx_strand_id
1 'polypeptide(L)'
;MPPSPGLRRQLGLLGLTATGICAMLGAAINVIPIMLQRNVPGIGPHVMSAYVFAALPALLAALAYASLASAMPRAGGSYVYVSRSLSPYWGFVASFSQWFGLSIAIGVVSYVLIPFIRDIADAVGWAGTAAALDTGPVRVGLALAFLWAFVGVNLRGLGAYQATLIPMMFLMFVLGSVVIVAGFMFDHADFAAALAATEGRAVPPLSGILVSEPTRRRRGG
;
A
#
# COMPACT_ATOMS: atom_id res chain seq x y z
N MET A 1 45.35 16.69 -3.89
CA MET A 1 44.30 15.99 -4.67
C MET A 1 43.01 16.80 -4.52
N PRO A 2 42.37 17.29 -5.59
CA PRO A 2 41.08 17.96 -5.44
C PRO A 2 40.05 16.96 -4.88
N PRO A 3 39.12 17.39 -4.01
CA PRO A 3 38.11 16.49 -3.45
C PRO A 3 37.29 15.87 -4.58
N SER A 4 37.16 14.54 -4.58
CA SER A 4 36.28 13.84 -5.52
C SER A 4 34.85 14.37 -5.40
N PRO A 5 34.13 14.59 -6.51
CA PRO A 5 32.75 15.06 -6.47
C PRO A 5 31.88 14.00 -5.77
N GLY A 6 31.62 14.21 -4.49
CA GLY A 6 30.71 13.39 -3.69
C GLY A 6 29.27 13.87 -3.85
N LEU A 7 28.30 12.95 -3.75
CA LEU A 7 26.90 13.33 -3.65
C LEU A 7 26.70 14.24 -2.41
N ARG A 8 26.11 15.41 -2.63
CA ARG A 8 25.71 16.28 -1.52
C ARG A 8 24.52 15.66 -0.80
N ARG A 9 24.63 15.52 0.52
CA ARG A 9 23.52 15.09 1.38
C ARG A 9 22.46 16.18 1.41
N GLN A 10 21.41 16.03 0.62
CA GLN A 10 20.30 16.98 0.52
C GLN A 10 19.06 16.54 1.30
N LEU A 11 18.90 15.23 1.58
CA LEU A 11 17.80 14.71 2.38
C LEU A 11 18.12 14.82 3.88
N GLY A 12 17.24 15.50 4.62
CA GLY A 12 17.25 15.53 6.09
C GLY A 12 16.65 14.26 6.70
N LEU A 13 16.80 14.09 8.01
CA LEU A 13 16.26 12.93 8.74
C LEU A 13 14.76 12.76 8.52
N LEU A 14 13.98 13.85 8.64
CA LEU A 14 12.53 13.83 8.43
C LEU A 14 12.15 13.38 7.02
N GLY A 15 12.88 13.83 5.99
CA GLY A 15 12.63 13.38 4.62
C GLY A 15 12.89 11.89 4.46
N LEU A 16 13.99 11.40 5.04
CA LEU A 16 14.37 9.99 4.97
C LEU A 16 13.37 9.08 5.71
N THR A 17 12.96 9.48 6.92
CA THR A 17 11.96 8.74 7.70
C THR A 17 10.60 8.79 7.01
N ALA A 18 10.21 9.94 6.48
CA ALA A 18 8.95 10.09 5.77
C ALA A 18 8.91 9.21 4.51
N THR A 19 10.00 9.15 3.73
CA THR A 19 10.10 8.24 2.58
C THR A 19 9.83 6.79 2.99
N GLY A 20 10.43 6.32 4.09
CA GLY A 20 10.21 4.96 4.60
C GLY A 20 8.76 4.73 5.05
N ILE A 21 8.20 5.66 5.83
CA ILE A 21 6.82 5.58 6.35
C ILE A 21 5.80 5.58 5.20
N CYS A 22 5.90 6.54 4.27
CA CYS A 22 5.00 6.64 3.13
C CYS A 22 5.11 5.44 2.18
N ALA A 23 6.30 4.87 2.02
CA ALA A 23 6.47 3.66 1.22
C ALA A 23 5.73 2.44 1.82
N MET A 24 5.58 2.37 3.14
CA MET A 24 4.87 1.27 3.82
C MET A 24 3.37 1.53 4.00
N LEU A 25 2.98 2.74 4.36
CA LEU A 25 1.58 3.11 4.67
C LEU A 25 0.67 3.29 3.45
N GLY A 26 1.17 3.08 2.22
CA GLY A 26 0.42 3.34 0.99
C GLY A 26 -0.90 2.56 0.85
N ALA A 27 -1.38 2.38 -0.39
CA ALA A 27 -2.63 1.65 -0.66
C ALA A 27 -2.70 0.27 0.04
N ALA A 28 -1.56 -0.37 0.33
CA ALA A 28 -1.46 -1.65 0.98
C ALA A 28 -2.25 -1.75 2.31
N ILE A 29 -2.14 -0.76 3.22
CA ILE A 29 -2.77 -0.90 4.55
C ILE A 29 -4.29 -0.71 4.52
N ASN A 30 -4.80 0.06 3.55
CA ASN A 30 -6.23 0.35 3.45
C ASN A 30 -6.96 -0.61 2.50
N VAL A 31 -6.29 -1.07 1.42
CA VAL A 31 -6.92 -1.99 0.44
C VAL A 31 -6.78 -3.45 0.86
N ILE A 32 -5.57 -3.87 1.23
CA ILE A 32 -5.25 -5.30 1.31
C ILE A 32 -6.05 -5.99 2.41
N PRO A 33 -6.22 -5.43 3.63
CA PRO A 33 -7.05 -6.07 4.65
C PRO A 33 -8.48 -6.29 4.18
N ILE A 34 -9.09 -5.27 3.55
CA ILE A 34 -10.47 -5.35 3.02
C ILE A 34 -10.55 -6.41 1.92
N MET A 35 -9.59 -6.40 0.99
CA MET A 35 -9.53 -7.38 -0.10
C MET A 35 -9.29 -8.80 0.42
N LEU A 36 -8.50 -8.96 1.48
CA LEU A 36 -8.23 -10.27 2.09
C LEU A 36 -9.48 -10.80 2.78
N GLN A 37 -10.18 -9.96 3.56
CA GLN A 37 -11.47 -10.32 4.16
C GLN A 37 -12.52 -10.69 3.12
N ARG A 38 -12.55 -9.99 1.98
CA ARG A 38 -13.51 -10.24 0.90
C ARG A 38 -13.20 -11.51 0.09
N ASN A 39 -11.93 -11.79 -0.19
CA ASN A 39 -11.53 -12.83 -1.14
C ASN A 39 -11.04 -14.13 -0.48
N VAL A 40 -10.83 -14.15 0.84
CA VAL A 40 -10.40 -15.35 1.57
C VAL A 40 -11.55 -15.82 2.48
N PRO A 41 -12.35 -16.81 2.04
CA PRO A 41 -13.41 -17.38 2.85
C PRO A 41 -12.83 -17.96 4.16
N GLY A 42 -13.49 -17.71 5.28
CA GLY A 42 -13.11 -18.27 6.57
C GLY A 42 -11.90 -17.61 7.26
N ILE A 43 -11.35 -16.51 6.73
CA ILE A 43 -10.23 -15.81 7.39
C ILE A 43 -10.62 -15.23 8.75
N GLY A 44 -11.88 -14.82 8.92
CA GLY A 44 -12.42 -14.31 10.18
C GLY A 44 -11.50 -13.27 10.85
N PRO A 45 -11.24 -13.38 12.17
CA PRO A 45 -10.39 -12.45 12.90
C PRO A 45 -8.88 -12.67 12.69
N HIS A 46 -8.46 -13.64 11.86
CA HIS A 46 -7.05 -14.04 11.74
C HIS A 46 -6.18 -13.05 10.96
N VAL A 47 -6.76 -12.02 10.34
CA VAL A 47 -6.01 -10.97 9.64
C VAL A 47 -4.99 -10.32 10.59
N MET A 48 -5.38 -9.98 11.82
CA MET A 48 -4.49 -9.34 12.78
C MET A 48 -3.30 -10.24 13.14
N SER A 49 -3.55 -11.53 13.42
CA SER A 49 -2.48 -12.49 13.71
C SER A 49 -1.52 -12.67 12.52
N ALA A 50 -2.02 -12.63 11.28
CA ALA A 50 -1.18 -12.71 10.10
C ALA A 50 -0.25 -11.49 9.97
N TYR A 51 -0.74 -10.28 10.28
CA TYR A 51 0.08 -9.07 10.31
C TYR A 51 1.15 -9.11 11.40
N VAL A 52 0.81 -9.57 12.60
CA VAL A 52 1.77 -9.74 13.70
C VAL A 52 2.86 -10.75 13.30
N PHE A 53 2.47 -11.86 12.68
CA PHE A 53 3.43 -12.85 12.19
C PHE A 53 4.33 -12.27 11.08
N ALA A 54 3.78 -11.50 10.14
CA ALA A 54 4.53 -10.84 9.08
C ALA A 54 5.51 -9.77 9.60
N ALA A 55 5.23 -9.17 10.76
CA ALA A 55 6.12 -8.19 11.38
C ALA A 55 7.47 -8.81 11.81
N LEU A 56 7.51 -10.11 12.15
CA LEU A 56 8.71 -10.78 12.62
C LEU A 56 9.86 -10.77 11.57
N PRO A 57 9.68 -11.31 10.35
CA PRO A 57 10.73 -11.24 9.33
C PRO A 57 11.04 -9.80 8.90
N ALA A 58 10.06 -8.89 8.92
CA ALA A 58 10.27 -7.48 8.61
C ALA A 58 11.21 -6.81 9.63
N LEU A 59 11.06 -7.10 10.92
CA LEU A 59 11.95 -6.60 11.97
C LEU A 59 13.37 -7.15 11.83
N LEU A 60 13.51 -8.46 11.54
CA LEU A 60 14.82 -9.06 11.29
C LEU A 60 15.53 -8.42 10.09
N ALA A 61 14.80 -8.18 9.00
CA ALA A 61 15.33 -7.47 7.84
C ALA A 61 15.73 -6.03 8.19
N ALA A 62 14.90 -5.30 8.95
CA ALA A 62 15.20 -3.94 9.40
C ALA A 62 16.48 -3.87 10.24
N LEU A 63 16.67 -4.81 11.18
CA LEU A 63 17.89 -4.92 12.00
C LEU A 63 19.12 -5.23 11.15
N ALA A 64 18.99 -6.12 10.15
CA ALA A 64 20.07 -6.41 9.21
C ALA A 64 20.46 -5.17 8.38
N TYR A 65 19.48 -4.44 7.84
CA TYR A 65 19.74 -3.20 7.13
C TYR A 65 20.34 -2.12 8.04
N ALA A 66 19.90 -2.00 9.29
CA ALA A 66 20.44 -1.04 10.24
C ALA A 66 21.90 -1.33 10.61
N SER A 67 22.26 -2.61 10.82
CA SER A 67 23.64 -3.00 11.13
C SER A 67 24.56 -2.79 9.92
N LEU A 68 24.14 -3.17 8.71
CA LEU A 68 24.92 -2.94 7.49
C LEU A 68 25.04 -1.45 7.14
N ALA A 69 23.98 -0.66 7.31
CA ALA A 69 24.02 0.79 7.08
C ALA A 69 24.99 1.51 8.04
N SER A 70 25.07 1.05 9.29
CA SER A 70 26.00 1.57 10.29
C SER A 70 27.45 1.16 10.00
N ALA A 71 27.67 -0.07 9.54
CA ALA A 71 29.00 -0.59 9.19
C ALA A 71 29.54 -0.03 7.87
N MET A 72 28.66 0.31 6.92
CA MET A 72 29.03 0.76 5.56
C MET A 72 28.35 2.10 5.21
N PRO A 73 28.79 3.24 5.80
CA PRO A 73 28.19 4.56 5.59
C PRO A 73 28.63 5.17 4.24
N ARG A 74 28.39 4.45 3.14
CA ARG A 74 28.71 4.87 1.77
C ARG A 74 27.44 4.91 0.94
N ALA A 75 27.39 5.83 -0.03
CA ALA A 75 26.31 5.84 -1.01
C ALA A 75 26.29 4.53 -1.81
N GLY A 76 25.10 3.94 -1.99
CA GLY A 76 24.90 2.76 -2.84
C GLY A 76 23.93 1.68 -2.33
N GLY A 77 23.36 1.84 -1.13
CA GLY A 77 22.18 1.09 -0.65
C GLY A 77 22.32 -0.44 -0.70
N SER A 78 21.23 -1.13 -1.08
CA SER A 78 21.14 -2.60 -1.11
C SER A 78 22.25 -3.27 -1.92
N TYR A 79 22.67 -2.67 -3.03
CA TYR A 79 23.73 -3.22 -3.89
C TYR A 79 25.05 -3.26 -3.14
N VAL A 80 25.45 -2.15 -2.51
CA VAL A 80 26.71 -2.05 -1.77
C VAL A 80 26.71 -2.99 -0.56
N TYR A 81 25.57 -3.12 0.12
CA TYR A 81 25.42 -4.01 1.26
C TYR A 81 25.66 -5.47 0.89
N VAL A 82 24.96 -5.98 -0.13
CA VAL A 82 25.03 -7.38 -0.53
C VAL A 82 26.32 -7.70 -1.30
N SER A 83 26.77 -6.79 -2.17
CA SER A 83 27.98 -7.02 -2.96
C SER A 83 29.25 -7.14 -2.12
N ARG A 84 29.29 -6.44 -0.97
CA ARG A 84 30.43 -6.47 -0.05
C ARG A 84 30.34 -7.58 1.00
N SER A 85 29.14 -8.05 1.33
CA SER A 85 28.95 -9.12 2.31
C SER A 85 28.96 -10.52 1.70
N LEU A 86 28.54 -10.66 0.43
CA LEU A 86 28.39 -11.96 -0.24
C LEU A 86 29.19 -12.02 -1.55
N SER A 87 28.68 -11.39 -2.61
CA SER A 87 29.38 -11.29 -3.89
C SER A 87 28.75 -10.21 -4.79
N PRO A 88 29.51 -9.62 -5.73
CA PRO A 88 28.97 -8.63 -6.68
C PRO A 88 27.77 -9.15 -7.49
N TYR A 89 27.77 -10.43 -7.85
CA TYR A 89 26.67 -11.07 -8.58
C TYR A 89 25.38 -11.08 -7.76
N TRP A 90 25.44 -11.54 -6.50
CA TRP A 90 24.27 -11.53 -5.61
C TRP A 90 23.80 -10.12 -5.29
N GLY A 91 24.71 -9.16 -5.21
CA GLY A 91 24.38 -7.75 -5.06
C GLY A 91 23.56 -7.21 -6.24
N PHE A 92 23.95 -7.57 -7.47
CA PHE A 92 23.20 -7.23 -8.68
C PHE A 92 21.81 -7.88 -8.66
N VAL A 93 21.73 -9.19 -8.44
CA VAL A 93 20.45 -9.92 -8.43
C VAL A 93 19.49 -9.32 -7.42
N ALA A 94 19.91 -9.13 -6.16
CA ALA A 94 19.05 -8.56 -5.12
C ALA A 94 18.56 -7.15 -5.47
N SER A 95 19.45 -6.29 -5.98
CA SER A 95 19.09 -4.89 -6.29
C SER A 95 18.26 -4.77 -7.55
N PHE A 96 18.52 -5.60 -8.56
CA PHE A 96 17.72 -5.66 -9.78
C PHE A 96 16.32 -6.18 -9.48
N SER A 97 16.18 -7.26 -8.70
CA SER A 97 14.89 -7.78 -8.26
C SER A 97 14.10 -6.75 -7.45
N GLN A 98 14.76 -6.03 -6.54
CA GLN A 98 14.12 -4.95 -5.77
C GLN A 98 13.63 -3.82 -6.68
N TRP A 99 14.47 -3.35 -7.61
CA TRP A 99 14.11 -2.30 -8.56
C TRP A 99 12.94 -2.72 -9.46
N PHE A 100 12.99 -3.95 -9.99
CA PHE A 100 11.94 -4.50 -10.84
C PHE A 100 10.62 -4.66 -10.09
N GLY A 101 10.65 -5.24 -8.89
CA GLY A 101 9.48 -5.40 -8.04
C GLY A 101 8.84 -4.06 -7.66
N LEU A 102 9.65 -3.06 -7.30
CA LEU A 102 9.15 -1.73 -6.97
C LEU A 102 8.54 -1.03 -8.20
N SER A 103 9.11 -1.23 -9.39
CA SER A 103 8.57 -0.69 -10.64
C SER A 103 7.17 -1.23 -10.94
N ILE A 104 6.95 -2.54 -10.75
CA ILE A 104 5.61 -3.14 -10.88
C ILE A 104 4.67 -2.58 -9.82
N ALA A 105 5.12 -2.51 -8.56
CA ALA A 105 4.30 -2.01 -7.46
C ALA A 105 3.82 -0.58 -7.71
N ILE A 106 4.68 0.32 -8.21
CA ILE A 106 4.31 1.71 -8.56
C ILE A 106 3.22 1.73 -9.64
N GLY A 107 3.31 0.86 -10.65
CA GLY A 107 2.28 0.72 -11.68
C GLY A 107 0.94 0.26 -11.11
N VAL A 108 0.95 -0.77 -10.25
CA VAL A 108 -0.27 -1.28 -9.58
C VAL A 108 -0.90 -0.21 -8.70
N VAL A 109 -0.11 0.47 -7.86
CA VAL A 109 -0.60 1.52 -6.97
C VAL A 109 -1.24 2.67 -7.76
N SER A 110 -0.62 3.08 -8.86
CA SER A 110 -1.17 4.12 -9.74
C SER A 110 -2.52 3.72 -10.34
N TYR A 111 -2.68 2.43 -10.68
CA TYR A 111 -3.94 1.90 -11.24
C TYR A 111 -5.04 1.69 -10.19
N VAL A 112 -4.68 1.33 -8.95
CA VAL A 112 -5.61 1.10 -7.83
C VAL A 112 -6.14 2.41 -7.25
N LEU A 113 -5.42 3.53 -7.42
CA LEU A 113 -5.89 4.85 -7.00
C LEU A 113 -7.23 5.25 -7.66
N ILE A 114 -7.45 4.87 -8.92
CA ILE A 114 -8.63 5.32 -9.66
C ILE A 114 -9.94 4.75 -9.08
N PRO A 115 -10.05 3.45 -8.77
CA PRO A 115 -11.19 2.90 -8.01
C PRO A 115 -11.43 3.61 -6.67
N PHE A 116 -10.39 4.02 -5.95
CA PHE A 116 -10.58 4.78 -4.72
C PHE A 116 -11.27 6.12 -4.96
N ILE A 117 -10.87 6.84 -6.02
CA ILE A 117 -11.52 8.10 -6.40
C ILE A 117 -12.96 7.84 -6.86
N ARG A 118 -13.19 6.73 -7.57
CA ARG A 118 -14.54 6.28 -7.95
C ARG A 118 -15.40 6.02 -6.72
N ASP A 119 -14.91 5.28 -5.73
CA ASP A 119 -15.65 4.96 -4.50
C ASP A 119 -16.04 6.22 -3.72
N ILE A 120 -15.15 7.23 -3.69
CA ILE A 120 -15.47 8.53 -3.11
C ILE A 120 -16.54 9.25 -3.93
N ALA A 121 -16.44 9.25 -5.26
CA ALA A 121 -17.43 9.86 -6.14
C ALA A 121 -18.82 9.21 -5.99
N ASP A 122 -18.87 7.88 -5.89
CA ASP A 122 -20.09 7.13 -5.61
C ASP A 122 -20.67 7.49 -4.23
N ALA A 123 -19.83 7.54 -3.18
CA ALA A 123 -20.24 7.87 -1.83
C ALA A 123 -20.84 9.28 -1.69
N VAL A 124 -20.40 10.23 -2.52
CA VAL A 124 -20.92 11.62 -2.55
C VAL A 124 -22.11 11.77 -3.53
N GLY A 125 -22.51 10.69 -4.21
CA GLY A 125 -23.67 10.67 -5.11
C GLY A 125 -23.39 11.12 -6.54
N TRP A 126 -22.12 11.22 -6.96
CA TRP A 126 -21.72 11.61 -8.31
C TRP A 126 -21.65 10.41 -9.27
N ALA A 127 -22.78 9.72 -9.44
CA ALA A 127 -22.87 8.47 -10.20
C ALA A 127 -22.33 8.58 -11.65
N GLY A 128 -22.53 9.72 -12.33
CA GLY A 128 -22.00 9.93 -13.68
C GLY A 128 -20.47 9.95 -13.74
N THR A 129 -19.82 10.56 -12.74
CA THR A 129 -18.34 10.58 -12.67
C THR A 129 -17.78 9.22 -12.28
N ALA A 130 -18.43 8.51 -11.37
CA ALA A 130 -18.03 7.16 -10.99
C ALA A 130 -18.13 6.18 -12.18
N ALA A 131 -19.22 6.24 -12.94
CA ALA A 131 -19.39 5.46 -14.16
C ALA A 131 -18.29 5.76 -15.19
N ALA A 132 -17.90 7.04 -15.35
CA ALA A 132 -16.81 7.42 -16.23
C ALA A 132 -15.45 6.86 -15.76
N LEU A 133 -15.17 6.91 -14.45
CA LEU A 133 -13.93 6.39 -13.85
C LEU A 133 -13.80 4.86 -13.94
N ASP A 134 -14.92 4.13 -14.06
CA ASP A 134 -14.93 2.68 -14.21
C ASP A 134 -14.63 2.22 -15.65
N THR A 135 -14.66 3.14 -16.63
CA THR A 135 -14.33 2.82 -18.02
C THR A 135 -12.82 2.58 -18.19
N GLY A 136 -12.47 1.48 -18.89
CA GLY A 136 -11.08 1.05 -19.07
C GLY A 136 -10.12 2.15 -19.58
N PRO A 137 -10.46 2.88 -20.66
CA PRO A 137 -9.60 3.93 -21.19
C PRO A 137 -9.39 5.11 -20.22
N VAL A 138 -10.45 5.58 -19.56
CA VAL A 138 -10.36 6.68 -18.58
C VAL A 138 -9.51 6.25 -17.39
N ARG A 139 -9.76 5.03 -16.88
CA ARG A 139 -9.01 4.49 -15.75
C ARG A 139 -7.52 4.39 -16.03
N VAL A 140 -7.14 3.80 -17.16
CA VAL A 140 -5.72 3.68 -17.55
C VAL A 140 -5.12 5.06 -17.83
N GLY A 141 -5.85 5.93 -18.53
CA GLY A 141 -5.40 7.29 -18.85
C GLY A 141 -5.10 8.11 -17.59
N LEU A 142 -6.00 8.11 -16.61
CA LEU A 142 -5.81 8.81 -15.34
C LEU A 142 -4.69 8.20 -14.49
N ALA A 143 -4.60 6.87 -14.43
CA ALA A 143 -3.51 6.19 -13.72
C ALA A 143 -2.13 6.56 -14.29
N LEU A 144 -2.00 6.59 -15.62
CA LEU A 144 -0.77 7.02 -16.29
C LEU A 144 -0.49 8.51 -16.08
N ALA A 145 -1.51 9.37 -16.16
CA ALA A 145 -1.37 10.80 -15.89
C ALA A 145 -0.86 11.05 -14.46
N PHE A 146 -1.41 10.33 -13.48
CA PHE A 146 -0.97 10.42 -12.09
C PHE A 146 0.48 9.94 -11.92
N LEU A 147 0.83 8.79 -12.50
CA LEU A 147 2.20 8.28 -12.48
C LEU A 147 3.19 9.30 -13.08
N TRP A 148 2.88 9.84 -14.26
CA TRP A 148 3.73 10.83 -14.92
C TRP A 148 3.81 12.15 -14.17
N ALA A 149 2.75 12.57 -13.48
CA ALA A 149 2.79 13.73 -12.60
C ALA A 149 3.82 13.55 -11.47
N PHE A 150 3.80 12.39 -10.80
CA PHE A 150 4.78 12.06 -9.76
C PHE A 150 6.20 11.89 -10.30
N VAL A 151 6.36 11.30 -11.49
CA VAL A 151 7.66 11.30 -12.17
C VAL A 151 8.14 12.73 -12.39
N GLY A 152 7.28 13.62 -12.86
CA GLY A 152 7.58 15.04 -13.03
C GLY A 152 7.97 15.76 -11.73
N VAL A 153 7.36 15.41 -10.59
CA VAL A 153 7.79 15.92 -9.26
C VAL A 153 9.19 15.41 -8.92
N ASN A 154 9.47 14.12 -9.13
CA ASN A 154 10.78 13.53 -8.85
C ASN A 154 11.89 14.12 -9.73
N LEU A 155 11.59 14.47 -10.99
CA LEU A 155 12.55 15.11 -11.90
C LEU A 155 12.92 16.55 -11.50
N ARG A 156 12.06 17.24 -10.73
CA ARG A 156 12.36 18.58 -10.18
C ARG A 156 13.34 18.54 -9.00
N GLY A 157 13.70 17.34 -8.54
CA GLY A 157 14.73 17.12 -7.51
C GLY A 157 14.18 16.86 -6.11
N LEU A 158 15.10 16.55 -5.20
CA LEU A 158 14.79 16.05 -3.85
C LEU A 158 14.02 17.06 -2.97
N GLY A 159 14.23 18.37 -3.18
CA GLY A 159 13.50 19.40 -2.44
C GLY A 159 11.99 19.38 -2.75
N ALA A 160 11.63 19.32 -4.04
CA ALA A 160 10.23 19.21 -4.47
C ALA A 160 9.60 17.90 -3.98
N TYR A 161 10.34 16.79 -4.11
CA TYR A 161 9.93 15.49 -3.59
C TYR A 161 9.61 15.54 -2.08
N GLN A 162 10.51 16.05 -1.24
CA GLN A 162 10.28 16.15 0.20
C GLN A 162 9.10 17.09 0.53
N ALA A 163 8.97 18.21 -0.18
CA ALA A 163 7.88 19.16 0.00
C ALA A 163 6.52 18.54 -0.33
N THR A 164 6.45 17.61 -1.29
CA THR A 164 5.22 16.85 -1.57
C THR A 164 4.98 15.70 -0.60
N LEU A 165 6.03 14.97 -0.22
CA LEU A 165 5.90 13.72 0.52
C LEU A 165 5.60 13.95 2.01
N ILE A 166 6.20 14.97 2.64
CA ILE A 166 6.01 15.22 4.07
C ILE A 166 4.55 15.59 4.40
N PRO A 167 3.86 16.51 3.69
CA PRO A 167 2.44 16.76 3.91
C PRO A 167 1.58 15.52 3.68
N MET A 168 1.89 14.71 2.64
CA MET A 168 1.17 13.45 2.40
C MET A 168 1.32 12.48 3.58
N MET A 169 2.51 12.38 4.18
CA MET A 169 2.72 11.56 5.38
C MET A 169 1.76 11.97 6.51
N PHE A 170 1.66 13.27 6.83
CA PHE A 170 0.75 13.76 7.86
C PHE A 170 -0.71 13.51 7.51
N LEU A 171 -1.09 13.75 6.26
CA LEU A 171 -2.45 13.46 5.77
C LEU A 171 -2.80 11.98 5.95
N MET A 172 -1.87 11.07 5.64
CA MET A 172 -2.06 9.62 5.82
C MET A 172 -2.29 9.26 7.29
N PHE A 173 -1.54 9.87 8.22
CA PHE A 173 -1.76 9.66 9.65
C PHE A 173 -3.09 10.23 10.14
N VAL A 174 -3.49 11.41 9.66
CA VAL A 174 -4.79 12.00 10.00
C VAL A 174 -5.93 11.10 9.50
N LEU A 175 -5.93 10.72 8.22
CA LEU A 175 -6.96 9.84 7.67
C LEU A 175 -6.96 8.47 8.37
N GLY A 176 -5.79 7.88 8.61
CA GLY A 176 -5.67 6.62 9.35
C GLY A 176 -6.21 6.74 10.79
N SER A 177 -5.96 7.85 11.48
CA SER A 177 -6.48 8.08 12.82
C SER A 177 -8.01 8.18 12.84
N VAL A 178 -8.62 8.80 11.82
CA VAL A 178 -10.09 8.85 11.68
C VAL A 178 -10.66 7.45 11.52
N VAL A 179 -10.06 6.61 10.67
CA VAL A 179 -10.49 5.22 10.48
C VAL A 179 -10.38 4.42 11.78
N ILE A 180 -9.28 4.57 12.52
CA ILE A 180 -9.08 3.88 13.80
C ILE A 180 -10.14 4.31 14.83
N VAL A 181 -10.34 5.62 15.00
CA VAL A 181 -11.33 6.15 15.94
C VAL A 181 -12.74 5.69 15.56
N ALA A 182 -13.11 5.79 14.28
CA ALA A 182 -14.40 5.28 13.79
C ALA A 182 -14.55 3.77 14.04
N GLY A 183 -13.50 2.98 13.84
CA GLY A 183 -13.53 1.53 14.10
C GLY A 183 -13.69 1.16 15.58
N PHE A 184 -13.36 2.05 16.51
CA PHE A 184 -13.65 1.86 17.94
C PHE A 184 -15.03 2.40 18.36
N MET A 185 -15.57 3.37 17.61
CA MET A 185 -16.85 4.01 17.92
C MET A 185 -18.04 3.26 17.30
N PHE A 186 -17.84 2.55 16.19
CA PHE A 186 -18.89 1.87 15.45
C PHE A 186 -18.60 0.38 15.31
N ASP A 187 -19.61 -0.44 15.55
CA ASP A 187 -19.52 -1.88 15.39
C ASP A 187 -20.35 -2.42 14.20
N HIS A 188 -20.40 -3.75 14.06
CA HIS A 188 -21.19 -4.40 13.01
C HIS A 188 -22.71 -4.21 13.19
N ALA A 189 -23.19 -4.00 14.40
CA ALA A 189 -24.61 -3.76 14.69
C ALA A 189 -25.01 -2.34 14.26
N ASP A 190 -24.15 -1.35 14.50
CA ASP A 190 -24.34 0.02 14.01
C ASP A 190 -24.44 0.05 12.48
N PHE A 191 -23.55 -0.69 11.80
CA PHE A 191 -23.60 -0.85 10.35
C PHE A 191 -24.90 -1.52 9.89
N ALA A 192 -25.32 -2.61 10.54
CA ALA A 192 -26.55 -3.32 10.19
C ALA A 192 -27.79 -2.43 10.39
N ALA A 193 -27.81 -1.62 11.46
CA ALA A 193 -28.87 -0.65 11.73
C ALA A 193 -28.91 0.46 10.67
N ALA A 194 -27.76 1.01 10.30
CA ALA A 194 -27.66 2.03 9.25
C ALA A 194 -28.06 1.49 7.88
N LEU A 195 -27.67 0.26 7.53
CA LEU A 195 -28.05 -0.40 6.30
C LEU A 195 -29.56 -0.64 6.22
N ALA A 196 -30.17 -1.10 7.31
CA ALA A 196 -31.61 -1.28 7.40
C ALA A 196 -32.36 0.05 7.26
N ALA A 197 -31.86 1.12 7.87
CA ALA A 197 -32.47 2.45 7.79
C ALA A 197 -32.33 3.11 6.41
N THR A 198 -31.22 2.87 5.70
CA THR A 198 -30.89 3.58 4.45
C THR A 198 -31.35 2.80 3.21
N GLU A 199 -31.12 1.48 3.18
CA GLU A 199 -31.40 0.63 2.03
C GLU A 199 -32.56 -0.36 2.24
N GLY A 200 -33.12 -0.44 3.46
CA GLY A 200 -34.16 -1.43 3.79
C GLY A 200 -33.67 -2.89 3.74
N ARG A 201 -32.35 -3.12 3.74
CA ARG A 201 -31.74 -4.45 3.64
C ARG A 201 -31.23 -4.93 5.00
N ALA A 202 -31.45 -6.20 5.29
CA ALA A 202 -30.92 -6.87 6.47
C ALA A 202 -29.61 -7.60 6.14
N VAL A 203 -28.64 -7.55 7.04
CA VAL A 203 -27.41 -8.34 6.91
C VAL A 203 -27.74 -9.83 7.15
N PRO A 204 -27.45 -10.73 6.20
CA PRO A 204 -27.75 -12.15 6.37
C PRO A 204 -26.97 -12.75 7.55
N PRO A 205 -27.56 -13.68 8.32
CA PRO A 205 -26.90 -14.27 9.48
C PRO A 205 -25.66 -15.09 9.06
N LEU A 206 -24.57 -14.95 9.81
CA LEU A 206 -23.27 -15.61 9.57
C LEU A 206 -23.36 -17.14 9.46
N SER A 207 -24.41 -17.76 10.02
CA SER A 207 -24.67 -19.20 9.96
C SER A 207 -25.01 -19.73 8.56
N GLY A 208 -25.46 -18.89 7.63
CA GLY A 208 -25.82 -19.30 6.26
C GLY A 208 -24.65 -19.34 5.27
N ILE A 209 -23.51 -18.71 5.59
CA ILE A 209 -22.38 -18.54 4.65
C ILE A 209 -21.36 -19.70 4.76
N LEU A 210 -21.28 -20.36 5.91
CA LEU A 210 -20.37 -21.50 6.13
C LEU A 210 -20.92 -22.84 5.64
N VAL A 211 -22.18 -22.92 5.21
CA VAL A 211 -22.85 -24.19 4.81
C VAL A 211 -22.87 -24.40 3.29
N SER A 212 -22.55 -23.38 2.47
CA SER A 212 -22.43 -23.57 1.02
C SER A 212 -21.05 -24.06 0.62
N GLU A 213 -20.66 -25.24 1.12
CA GLU A 213 -19.74 -26.09 0.36
C GLU A 213 -20.45 -26.42 -0.96
N PRO A 214 -19.84 -26.23 -2.15
CA PRO A 214 -20.41 -26.75 -3.37
C PRO A 214 -20.27 -28.27 -3.29
N THR A 215 -21.26 -28.95 -2.72
CA THR A 215 -21.43 -30.39 -2.89
C THR A 215 -21.55 -30.63 -4.39
N ARG A 216 -20.40 -30.96 -4.99
CA ARG A 216 -20.20 -31.39 -6.36
C ARG A 216 -21.34 -32.35 -6.70
N ARG A 217 -22.12 -32.00 -7.73
CA ARG A 217 -23.19 -32.82 -8.31
C ARG A 217 -22.77 -34.29 -8.35
N ARG A 218 -23.25 -35.08 -7.39
CA ARG A 218 -23.36 -36.55 -7.47
C ARG A 218 -24.83 -36.91 -7.34
N ARG A 219 -25.56 -36.71 -8.44
CA ARG A 219 -26.76 -37.43 -8.90
C ARG A 219 -26.73 -37.26 -10.41
N GLY A 220 -26.58 -38.28 -11.24
CA GLY A 220 -27.18 -39.61 -11.19
C GLY A 220 -28.17 -39.65 -12.36
N GLY A 221 -27.84 -40.42 -13.39
CA GLY A 221 -28.56 -40.52 -14.67
C GLY A 221 -27.59 -40.85 -15.78
#